data_AF-A0A7W0VDQ5-F1
#
_entry.id   AF-A0A7W0VDQ5-F1
#
_cell.length_a   1.000
_cell.length_b   1.000
_cell.length_c   1.000
_cell.angle_alpha   90.00
_cell.angle_beta   90.00
_cell.angle_gamma   90.00
#
_symmetry.space_group_name_H-M   'P 1'
#
loop_
_entity.id
_entity.type
_entity.pdbx_description
1 polymer ?
#
loop_
_entity_poly.entity_id
_entity_poly.type
_entity_poly.pdbx_seq_one_letter_code
_entity_poly.pdbx_strand_id
1 'polypeptide(L)'
;MRTRALTWILACCFAVTGCAVDAQPEEEDDLDFSDGGKEDTGRLVEGTPAARAVLRVANEVSLWELEHDANLGINAAKNIVAYRRGLGGPGPRSIPYDEPLDASGNPRPNKRNYMTLAELDARPFVIAVTFSKLNAYASHLGWIEQEELKDAPSQEN
;
A
#
# COMPACT_ATOMS: atom_id res chain seq x y z
N MET A 1 -32.49 -30.49 50.82
CA MET A 1 -31.17 -31.14 51.10
C MET A 1 -30.25 -30.79 49.93
N ARG A 2 -29.13 -30.08 50.00
CA ARG A 2 -28.34 -29.44 51.06
C ARG A 2 -27.80 -28.12 50.48
N THR A 3 -27.87 -27.06 51.27
CA THR A 3 -27.28 -25.72 51.06
C THR A 3 -25.82 -25.71 51.52
N ARG A 4 -24.90 -25.14 50.71
CA ARG A 4 -23.57 -24.58 51.09
C ARG A 4 -23.17 -23.62 49.95
N ALA A 5 -23.18 -22.29 50.03
CA ALA A 5 -22.49 -21.36 50.94
C ALA A 5 -20.99 -21.66 51.07
N LEU A 6 -20.14 -20.96 50.31
CA LEU A 6 -18.89 -20.44 50.84
C LEU A 6 -18.33 -19.28 49.99
N THR A 7 -18.43 -18.10 50.58
CA THR A 7 -17.81 -16.83 50.26
C THR A 7 -16.29 -16.92 50.37
N TRP A 8 -15.54 -16.49 49.35
CA TRP A 8 -14.16 -16.00 49.53
C TRP A 8 -14.02 -14.67 48.82
N ILE A 9 -14.10 -13.63 49.64
CA ILE A 9 -13.68 -12.26 49.33
C ILE A 9 -12.16 -12.31 49.20
N LEU A 10 -11.64 -12.15 47.99
CA LEU A 10 -10.24 -11.79 47.79
C LEU A 10 -10.22 -10.37 47.23
N ALA A 11 -10.01 -9.43 48.14
CA ALA A 11 -9.71 -8.04 47.85
C ALA A 11 -8.41 -7.97 47.06
N CYS A 12 -8.50 -7.69 45.75
CA CYS A 12 -7.34 -7.35 44.94
C CYS A 12 -7.24 -5.82 44.93
N CYS A 13 -6.20 -5.32 45.59
CA CYS A 13 -5.82 -3.92 45.59
C CYS A 13 -5.64 -3.44 44.14
N PHE A 14 -6.60 -2.67 43.62
CA PHE A 14 -6.37 -1.87 42.42
C PHE A 14 -5.41 -0.74 42.80
N ALA A 15 -4.12 -1.00 42.61
CA ALA A 15 -3.14 0.06 42.51
C ALA A 15 -3.56 0.93 41.32
N VAL A 16 -3.99 2.16 41.63
CA VAL A 16 -4.16 3.23 40.65
C VAL A 16 -2.78 3.51 40.11
N THR A 17 -2.42 2.78 39.05
CA THR A 17 -1.21 3.00 38.28
C THR A 17 -1.57 4.19 37.40
N GLY A 18 -0.99 5.34 37.70
CA GLY A 18 -1.24 6.56 36.96
C GLY A 18 -1.09 6.29 35.47
N CYS A 19 -2.10 6.67 34.69
CA CYS A 19 -1.93 6.89 33.27
C CYS A 19 -0.91 8.04 33.15
N ALA A 20 0.38 7.69 33.11
CA ALA A 20 1.31 8.48 32.35
C ALA A 20 0.70 8.52 30.96
N VAL A 21 0.08 9.65 30.61
CA VAL A 21 -0.15 10.00 29.23
C VAL A 21 1.25 10.13 28.67
N ASP A 22 1.72 9.02 28.11
CA ASP A 22 2.86 9.00 27.23
C ASP A 22 2.40 9.87 26.07
N ALA A 23 2.82 11.14 26.09
CA ALA A 23 2.76 11.99 24.94
C ALA A 23 3.70 11.33 23.95
N GLN A 24 3.15 10.37 23.20
CA GLN A 24 3.80 9.75 22.09
C GLN A 24 4.28 10.91 21.23
N PRO A 25 5.59 11.07 21.00
CA PRO A 25 6.04 12.04 20.02
C PRO A 25 5.28 11.70 18.75
N GLU A 26 4.49 12.64 18.24
CA GLU A 26 4.04 12.58 16.86
C GLU A 26 5.36 12.52 16.10
N GLU A 27 5.72 11.33 15.60
CA GLU A 27 6.76 11.20 14.60
C GLU A 27 6.22 12.01 13.44
N GLU A 28 6.56 13.30 13.43
CA GLU A 28 6.66 14.09 12.24
C GLU A 28 7.54 13.25 11.33
N ASP A 29 6.88 12.49 10.46
CA ASP A 29 7.45 11.84 9.30
C ASP A 29 8.01 12.99 8.45
N ASP A 30 9.15 13.52 8.89
CA ASP A 30 10.09 14.33 8.15
C ASP A 30 10.59 13.40 7.04
N LEU A 31 9.73 13.18 6.07
CA LEU A 31 10.06 12.62 4.78
C LEU A 31 10.98 13.63 4.14
N ASP A 32 12.26 13.52 4.46
CA ASP A 32 13.35 14.26 3.86
C ASP A 32 13.37 13.92 2.37
N PHE A 33 12.62 14.71 1.59
CA PHE A 33 12.51 14.63 0.14
C PHE A 33 13.77 15.17 -0.57
N SER A 34 14.91 15.25 0.14
CA SER A 34 16.13 15.88 -0.35
C SER A 34 17.07 14.88 -1.01
N ASP A 35 17.15 14.97 -2.33
CA ASP A 35 18.34 14.73 -3.17
C ASP A 35 18.91 13.32 -3.39
N GLY A 36 18.21 12.25 -2.97
CA GLY A 36 18.49 10.88 -3.44
C GLY A 36 17.62 10.54 -4.66
N GLY A 37 18.20 10.56 -5.86
CA GLY A 37 17.49 10.36 -7.13
C GLY A 37 16.45 9.23 -7.14
N LYS A 38 15.36 9.44 -7.88
CA LYS A 38 14.20 8.54 -8.11
C LYS A 38 14.53 7.16 -8.72
N GLU A 39 15.74 6.64 -8.60
CA GLU A 39 16.15 5.38 -9.22
C GLU A 39 15.86 4.13 -8.37
N ASP A 40 15.41 4.29 -7.12
CA ASP A 40 15.13 3.15 -6.25
C ASP A 40 13.63 2.83 -6.20
N THR A 41 13.14 2.05 -7.18
CA THR A 41 11.86 1.30 -7.11
C THR A 41 11.88 0.23 -6.00
N GLY A 42 12.60 0.45 -4.90
CA GLY A 42 12.81 -0.51 -3.83
C GLY A 42 13.61 -1.75 -4.24
N ARG A 43 14.52 -1.61 -5.23
CA ARG A 43 15.27 -2.72 -5.86
C ARG A 43 14.41 -3.69 -6.68
N LEU A 44 13.17 -3.32 -7.01
CA LEU A 44 12.35 -4.11 -7.93
C LEU A 44 12.87 -3.94 -9.35
N VAL A 45 13.33 -5.04 -9.93
CA VAL A 45 13.75 -5.10 -11.33
C VAL A 45 12.52 -5.36 -12.20
N GLU A 46 12.33 -4.53 -13.22
CA GLU A 46 11.25 -4.67 -14.21
C GLU A 46 11.22 -6.08 -14.81
N GLY A 47 10.02 -6.61 -15.06
CA GLY A 47 9.84 -7.94 -15.63
C GLY A 47 10.04 -9.12 -14.65
N THR A 48 10.53 -8.90 -13.43
CA THR A 48 10.54 -9.94 -12.38
C THR A 48 9.12 -10.30 -11.90
N PRO A 49 8.89 -11.48 -11.29
CA PRO A 49 7.60 -11.83 -10.71
C PRO A 49 7.08 -10.79 -9.71
N ALA A 50 7.97 -10.27 -8.86
CA ALA A 50 7.65 -9.22 -7.90
C ALA A 50 7.19 -7.92 -8.58
N ALA A 51 7.90 -7.46 -9.62
CA ALA A 51 7.51 -6.28 -10.39
C ALA A 51 6.12 -6.43 -11.03
N ARG A 52 5.85 -7.59 -11.63
CA ARG A 52 4.53 -7.88 -12.23
C ARG A 52 3.43 -7.90 -11.17
N ALA A 53 3.71 -8.47 -9.99
CA ALA A 53 2.76 -8.52 -8.89
C ALA A 53 2.44 -7.12 -8.33
N VAL A 54 3.46 -6.26 -8.21
CA VAL A 54 3.26 -4.85 -7.83
C VAL A 54 2.42 -4.10 -8.85
N LEU A 55 2.72 -4.24 -10.15
CA LEU A 55 1.92 -3.63 -11.21
C LEU A 55 0.47 -4.15 -11.21
N ARG A 56 0.28 -5.44 -10.90
CA ARG A 56 -1.06 -6.02 -10.74
C ARG A 56 -1.82 -5.39 -9.58
N VAL A 57 -1.21 -5.27 -8.39
CA VAL A 57 -1.82 -4.56 -7.25
C VAL A 57 -2.17 -3.13 -7.65
N ALA A 58 -1.21 -2.44 -8.26
CA ALA A 58 -1.37 -1.06 -8.71
C ALA A 58 -2.40 -0.87 -9.83
N ASN A 59 -2.92 -1.93 -10.45
CA ASN A 59 -3.96 -1.87 -11.49
C ASN A 59 -5.31 -2.43 -11.04
N GLU A 60 -5.33 -3.42 -10.14
CA GLU A 60 -6.55 -4.19 -9.81
C GLU A 60 -7.16 -3.82 -8.46
N VAL A 61 -6.35 -3.48 -7.46
CA VAL A 61 -6.77 -3.34 -6.06
C VAL A 61 -7.51 -2.01 -5.82
N SER A 62 -8.60 -2.03 -5.05
CA SER A 62 -9.43 -0.85 -4.81
C SER A 62 -8.71 0.24 -3.99
N LEU A 63 -9.26 1.46 -4.00
CA LEU A 63 -8.72 2.55 -3.18
C LEU A 63 -8.67 2.19 -1.68
N TRP A 64 -9.74 1.56 -1.20
CA TRP A 64 -9.88 1.20 0.22
C TRP A 64 -8.83 0.16 0.63
N GLU A 65 -8.66 -0.89 -0.17
CA GLU A 65 -7.65 -1.93 0.07
C GLU A 65 -6.22 -1.36 0.00
N LEU A 66 -5.93 -0.45 -0.94
CA LEU A 66 -4.62 0.22 -1.00
C LEU A 66 -4.34 1.02 0.29
N GLU A 67 -5.33 1.73 0.80
CA GLU A 67 -5.20 2.57 1.99
C GLU A 67 -5.15 1.75 3.28
N HIS A 68 -6.04 0.78 3.45
CA HIS A 68 -6.22 0.07 4.73
C HIS A 68 -5.44 -1.23 4.80
N ASP A 69 -5.40 -2.01 3.72
CA ASP A 69 -4.79 -3.34 3.74
C ASP A 69 -3.32 -3.29 3.31
N ALA A 70 -3.01 -2.53 2.25
CA ALA A 70 -1.63 -2.28 1.82
C ALA A 70 -0.97 -1.13 2.60
N ASN A 71 -1.73 -0.42 3.43
CA ASN A 71 -1.26 0.68 4.29
C ASN A 71 -0.54 1.80 3.51
N LEU A 72 -1.01 2.13 2.30
CA LEU A 72 -0.48 3.26 1.53
C LEU A 72 -0.99 4.58 2.08
N GLY A 73 -0.14 5.62 1.99
CA GLY A 73 -0.60 6.98 2.23
C GLY A 73 -1.74 7.35 1.28
N ILE A 74 -2.79 7.99 1.81
CA ILE A 74 -4.04 8.31 1.09
C ILE A 74 -3.80 9.04 -0.24
N ASN A 75 -2.79 9.91 -0.32
CA ASN A 75 -2.45 10.65 -1.54
C ASN A 75 -1.85 9.76 -2.62
N ALA A 76 -0.97 8.82 -2.25
CA ALA A 76 -0.42 7.84 -3.17
C ALA A 76 -1.52 6.92 -3.71
N ALA A 77 -2.37 6.40 -2.82
CA ALA A 77 -3.48 5.53 -3.19
C ALA A 77 -4.48 6.24 -4.13
N LYS A 78 -4.86 7.48 -3.83
CA LYS A 78 -5.71 8.31 -4.69
C LYS A 78 -5.10 8.55 -6.07
N ASN A 79 -3.80 8.85 -6.14
CA ASN A 79 -3.12 9.08 -7.41
C ASN A 79 -3.01 7.83 -8.27
N ILE A 80 -2.74 6.69 -7.63
CA ILE A 80 -2.72 5.39 -8.31
C ILE A 80 -4.09 5.12 -8.96
N VAL A 81 -5.18 5.27 -8.21
CA VAL A 81 -6.55 5.02 -8.71
C VAL A 81 -7.02 6.08 -9.72
N ALA A 82 -6.68 7.35 -9.52
CA ALA A 82 -7.01 8.43 -10.46
C ALA A 82 -6.43 8.15 -11.85
N TYR A 83 -5.15 7.75 -11.90
CA TYR A 83 -4.49 7.37 -13.14
C TYR A 83 -5.25 6.27 -13.89
N ARG A 84 -5.67 5.22 -13.18
CA ARG A 84 -6.40 4.10 -13.79
C ARG A 84 -7.72 4.51 -14.42
N ARG A 85 -8.38 5.51 -13.84
CA ARG A 85 -9.64 6.06 -14.34
C ARG A 85 -9.45 7.01 -15.53
N GLY A 86 -8.21 7.23 -15.95
CA GLY A 86 -7.87 8.22 -16.95
C GLY A 86 -8.04 9.66 -16.48
N LEU A 87 -8.31 9.84 -15.18
CA LEU A 87 -8.36 11.15 -14.54
C LEU A 87 -6.91 11.55 -14.30
N GLY A 88 -6.38 12.43 -15.15
CA GLY A 88 -5.04 12.99 -14.98
C GLY A 88 -4.83 13.38 -13.53
N GLY A 89 -3.73 12.90 -12.92
CA GLY A 89 -3.45 13.11 -11.50
C GLY A 89 -3.36 14.61 -11.13
N PRO A 90 -3.27 14.94 -9.83
CA PRO A 90 -3.13 16.30 -9.35
C PRO A 90 -1.76 16.87 -9.77
N GLY A 91 -1.71 17.43 -10.97
CA GLY A 91 -0.57 18.14 -11.53
C GLY A 91 -1.07 19.29 -12.42
N PRO A 92 -0.30 20.37 -12.58
CA PRO A 92 -0.74 21.62 -13.23
C PRO A 92 -0.93 21.53 -14.76
N ARG A 93 -0.91 20.34 -15.34
CA ARG A 93 -1.22 20.11 -16.75
C ARG A 93 -2.34 19.10 -16.85
N SER A 94 -3.57 19.63 -16.75
CA SER A 94 -4.74 19.06 -17.40
C SER A 94 -4.35 18.71 -18.84
N ILE A 95 -4.39 17.42 -19.18
CA ILE A 95 -4.14 17.00 -20.56
C ILE A 95 -5.30 17.53 -21.41
N PRO A 96 -5.04 18.32 -22.46
CA PRO A 96 -6.04 18.57 -23.49
C PRO A 96 -6.23 17.27 -24.25
N TYR A 97 -7.34 16.57 -24.02
CA TYR A 97 -7.65 15.33 -24.70
C TYR A 97 -8.74 15.55 -25.74
N ASP A 98 -8.40 15.32 -27.00
CA ASP A 98 -9.34 14.95 -28.06
C ASP A 98 -9.87 13.53 -27.80
N GLU A 99 -10.42 13.28 -26.60
CA GLU A 99 -10.95 11.97 -26.24
C GLU A 99 -12.36 11.78 -26.82
N PRO A 100 -12.68 10.58 -27.35
CA PRO A 100 -14.02 10.27 -27.80
C PRO A 100 -14.99 10.42 -26.63
N LEU A 101 -15.94 11.34 -26.78
CA LEU A 101 -17.02 11.49 -25.84
C LEU A 101 -17.92 10.24 -25.92
N ASP A 102 -18.58 9.90 -24.81
CA ASP A 102 -19.69 8.96 -24.82
C ASP A 102 -20.88 9.56 -25.59
N ALA A 103 -21.96 8.80 -25.73
CA ALA A 103 -23.17 9.28 -26.41
C ALA A 103 -23.80 10.51 -25.70
N SER A 104 -23.39 10.81 -24.48
CA SER A 104 -23.86 11.92 -23.66
C SER A 104 -22.93 13.14 -23.71
N GLY A 105 -21.84 13.09 -24.48
CA GLY A 105 -20.88 14.19 -24.55
C GLY A 105 -19.88 14.22 -23.38
N ASN A 106 -19.79 13.17 -22.57
CA ASN A 106 -18.82 13.09 -21.47
C ASN A 106 -17.56 12.35 -21.92
N PRO A 107 -16.35 12.75 -21.47
CA PRO A 107 -15.14 11.96 -21.71
C PRO A 107 -15.34 10.51 -21.24
N ARG A 108 -15.12 9.54 -22.13
CA ARG A 108 -15.11 8.14 -21.72
C ARG A 108 -13.89 7.92 -20.83
N PRO A 109 -14.02 7.42 -19.59
CA PRO A 109 -12.86 7.05 -18.81
C PRO A 109 -12.14 5.92 -19.54
N ASN A 110 -11.05 6.24 -20.24
CA ASN A 110 -10.16 5.21 -20.75
C ASN A 110 -9.50 4.56 -19.54
N LYS A 111 -9.88 3.32 -19.24
CA LYS A 111 -9.17 2.59 -18.19
C LYS A 111 -7.71 2.47 -18.62
N ARG A 112 -6.81 3.12 -17.88
CA ARG A 112 -5.36 3.01 -18.09
C ARG A 112 -4.80 2.00 -17.11
N ASN A 113 -3.88 1.19 -17.58
CA ASN A 113 -3.12 0.30 -16.73
C ASN A 113 -1.67 0.78 -16.73
N TYR A 114 -1.02 0.73 -15.58
CA TYR A 114 0.44 0.83 -15.48
C TYR A 114 1.06 -0.36 -16.20
N MET A 115 1.93 -0.09 -17.15
CA MET A 115 2.66 -1.09 -17.93
C MET A 115 4.09 -1.29 -17.43
N THR A 116 4.66 -0.29 -16.73
CA THR A 116 6.03 -0.33 -16.21
C THR A 116 6.09 0.25 -14.80
N LEU A 117 7.08 -0.19 -14.01
CA LEU A 117 7.34 0.36 -12.67
C LEU A 117 7.75 1.84 -12.75
N ALA A 118 8.47 2.24 -13.81
CA ALA A 118 8.85 3.64 -14.03
C ALA A 118 7.62 4.55 -14.22
N GLU A 119 6.58 4.06 -14.90
CA GLU A 119 5.32 4.80 -15.06
C GLU A 119 4.60 5.01 -13.72
N LEU A 120 4.65 3.99 -12.85
CA LEU A 120 4.11 4.04 -11.49
C LEU A 120 4.93 4.99 -10.60
N ASP A 121 6.26 4.96 -10.68
CA ASP A 121 7.17 5.84 -9.92
C ASP A 121 7.04 7.32 -10.34
N ALA A 122 6.67 7.56 -11.60
CA ALA A 122 6.43 8.91 -12.08
C ALA A 122 5.20 9.59 -11.42
N ARG A 123 4.38 8.88 -10.63
CA ARG A 123 3.20 9.44 -9.99
C ARG A 123 3.57 10.26 -8.74
N PRO A 124 2.86 11.37 -8.46
CA PRO A 124 3.10 12.13 -7.23
C PRO A 124 2.81 11.27 -5.99
N PHE A 125 3.65 11.42 -4.97
CA PHE A 125 3.61 10.66 -3.70
C PHE A 125 3.84 9.16 -3.82
N VAL A 126 4.10 8.63 -5.02
CA VAL A 126 4.64 7.29 -5.17
C VAL A 126 6.15 7.40 -5.03
N ILE A 127 6.67 6.83 -3.95
CA ILE A 127 8.07 6.84 -3.56
C ILE A 127 8.53 5.39 -3.28
N ALA A 128 9.82 5.19 -3.02
CA ALA A 128 10.40 3.86 -2.79
C ALA A 128 9.62 3.03 -1.74
N VAL A 129 9.20 3.64 -0.62
CA VAL A 129 8.39 2.95 0.41
C VAL A 129 7.02 2.50 -0.11
N THR A 130 6.44 3.20 -1.09
CA THR A 130 5.20 2.76 -1.75
C THR A 130 5.41 1.41 -2.46
N PHE A 131 6.53 1.23 -3.16
CA PHE A 131 6.86 -0.04 -3.81
C PHE A 131 7.04 -1.18 -2.81
N SER A 132 7.72 -0.93 -1.69
CA SER A 132 7.88 -1.92 -0.61
C SER A 132 6.52 -2.36 -0.06
N LYS A 133 5.60 -1.42 0.19
CA LYS A 133 4.24 -1.71 0.70
C LYS A 133 3.39 -2.48 -0.32
N LEU A 134 3.41 -2.07 -1.59
CA LEU A 134 2.71 -2.78 -2.67
C LEU A 134 3.24 -4.20 -2.85
N ASN A 135 4.56 -4.39 -2.76
CA ASN A 135 5.19 -5.70 -2.86
C ASN A 135 4.81 -6.59 -1.66
N ALA A 136 4.84 -6.05 -0.43
CA ALA A 136 4.40 -6.77 0.76
C ALA A 136 2.92 -7.20 0.66
N TYR A 137 2.06 -6.32 0.15
CA TYR A 137 0.65 -6.64 -0.06
C TYR A 137 0.45 -7.68 -1.17
N ALA A 138 1.20 -7.59 -2.27
CA ALA A 138 1.18 -8.61 -3.32
C ALA A 138 1.61 -9.99 -2.78
N SER A 139 2.62 -10.04 -1.90
CA SER A 139 3.01 -11.26 -1.18
C SER A 139 1.89 -11.77 -0.27
N HIS A 140 1.21 -10.89 0.46
CA HIS A 140 0.08 -11.27 1.33
C HIS A 140 -1.08 -11.91 0.54
N LEU A 141 -1.33 -11.44 -0.69
CA LEU A 141 -2.31 -12.01 -1.61
C LEU A 141 -1.85 -13.32 -2.28
N GLY A 142 -0.60 -13.75 -2.06
CA GLY A 142 -0.01 -14.93 -2.68
C GLY A 142 0.29 -14.75 -4.17
N TRP A 143 0.44 -13.51 -4.67
CA TRP A 143 0.74 -13.24 -6.08
C TRP A 143 2.22 -13.32 -6.42
N ILE A 144 3.06 -13.28 -5.38
CA ILE A 144 4.46 -13.59 -5.47
C ILE A 144 4.56 -15.02 -4.95
N GLU A 145 4.39 -15.99 -5.86
CA GLU A 145 4.74 -17.37 -5.54
C GLU A 145 6.22 -17.38 -5.12
N GLN A 146 6.53 -18.06 -4.03
CA GLN A 146 7.90 -18.26 -3.55
C GLN A 146 8.66 -19.15 -4.55
N GLU A 147 8.87 -18.70 -5.79
CA GLU A 147 9.68 -19.42 -6.79
C GLU A 147 11.13 -19.61 -6.30
N GLU A 148 11.56 -18.82 -5.31
CA GLU A 148 12.86 -18.99 -4.63
C GLU A 148 12.92 -20.17 -3.65
N LEU A 149 11.80 -20.83 -3.31
CA LEU A 149 11.85 -22.05 -2.46
C LEU A 149 12.15 -23.32 -3.26
N LYS A 150 12.16 -23.24 -4.60
CA LYS A 150 12.34 -24.41 -5.49
C LYS A 150 13.72 -24.50 -6.13
N ASP A 151 14.44 -23.38 -6.21
CA ASP A 151 15.81 -23.31 -6.73
C ASP A 151 16.90 -23.33 -5.64
N ALA A 152 16.52 -23.42 -4.36
CA ALA A 152 17.48 -23.79 -3.32
C ALA A 152 17.97 -25.22 -3.64
N PRO A 153 19.27 -25.43 -3.97
CA PRO A 153 19.76 -26.77 -4.16
C PRO A 153 19.50 -27.52 -2.86
N SER A 154 18.71 -28.59 -2.93
CA SER A 154 18.56 -29.57 -1.86
C SER A 154 19.97 -29.84 -1.34
N GLN A 155 20.29 -29.33 -0.15
CA GLN A 155 21.51 -29.70 0.54
C GLN A 155 21.31 -31.15 0.97
N GLU A 156 21.57 -32.08 0.05
CA GLU A 156 21.76 -33.49 0.37
C GLU A 156 22.93 -33.57 1.34
N ASN A 157 22.64 -33.95 2.57
CA ASN A 157 23.60 -34.34 3.59
C ASN A 157 23.20 -35.73 4.11
#